data_AF-A0A1D8DWS1-F1
#
_entry.id   AF-A0A1D8DWS1-F1
#
_cell.length_a   1.000
_cell.length_b   1.000
_cell.length_c   1.000
_cell.angle_alpha   90.00
_cell.angle_beta   90.00
_cell.angle_gamma   90.00
#
_symmetry.space_group_name_H-M   'P 1'
#
loop_
_entity.id
_entity.type
_entity.pdbx_description
1 polymer ?
#
loop_
_entity_poly.entity_id
_entity_poly.type
_entity_poly.pdbx_seq_one_letter_code
_entity_poly.pdbx_strand_id
1 'polypeptide(L)' 'MSNTTTNPYRISLTEMLKQEGRTFEAMAEEVMFGDANALALCTEHCEVEPDGTCPHGCPSFMRAAGLI' A
#
# COMPACT_ATOMS: atom_id res chain seq x y z
N MET A 1 -9.30 11.23 23.21
CA MET A 1 -10.14 10.96 22.03
C MET A 1 -9.23 11.08 20.82
N SER A 2 -8.71 9.95 20.33
CA SER A 2 -7.81 9.95 19.17
C SER A 2 -8.65 10.21 17.93
N ASN A 3 -8.74 11.49 17.52
CA ASN A 3 -9.29 11.88 16.23
C ASN A 3 -8.37 11.34 15.13
N THR A 4 -8.53 10.07 14.77
CA THR A 4 -8.01 9.55 13.51
C THR A 4 -8.87 10.14 12.41
N THR A 5 -8.39 11.22 11.81
CA THR A 5 -8.86 11.69 10.51
C THR A 5 -8.65 10.54 9.54
N THR A 6 -9.69 9.71 9.34
CA THR A 6 -9.66 8.61 8.39
C THR A 6 -9.43 9.24 7.03
N ASN A 7 -8.22 9.07 6.49
CA ASN A 7 -7.90 9.53 5.15
C ASN A 7 -8.93 8.89 4.20
N PRO A 8 -9.75 9.68 3.48
CA PRO A 8 -10.85 9.14 2.68
C PRO A 8 -10.37 8.25 1.53
N TYR A 9 -9.11 8.43 1.12
CA TYR A 9 -8.49 7.59 0.10
C TYR A 9 -7.91 6.31 0.67
N ARG A 10 -7.75 6.18 1.99
CA ARG A 10 -7.03 5.05 2.60
C ARG A 10 -7.90 3.80 2.62
N ILE A 11 -7.37 2.73 2.03
CA ILE A 11 -7.95 1.39 2.10
C ILE A 11 -7.15 0.50 3.04
N SER A 12 -7.75 -0.60 3.48
CA SER A 12 -7.04 -1.62 4.24
C SER A 12 -6.19 -2.48 3.31
N LEU A 13 -5.16 -3.14 3.86
CA LEU A 13 -4.35 -4.10 3.10
C LEU A 13 -5.23 -5.21 2.50
N THR A 14 -6.16 -5.76 3.28
CA THR A 14 -7.09 -6.80 2.83
C THR A 14 -7.96 -6.32 1.67
N GLU A 15 -8.39 -5.06 1.68
CA GLU A 15 -9.17 -4.48 0.58
C GLU A 15 -8.33 -4.36 -0.69
N MET A 16 -7.09 -3.87 -0.58
CA MET A 16 -6.16 -3.81 -1.71
C MET A 16 -5.91 -5.20 -2.32
N LEU A 17 -5.64 -6.21 -1.49
CA LEU A 17 -5.39 -7.58 -1.97
C LEU A 17 -6.61 -8.17 -2.70
N LYS A 18 -7.83 -7.84 -2.26
CA LYS A 18 -9.06 -8.23 -2.95
C LYS A 18 -9.21 -7.53 -4.30
N GLN A 19 -8.82 -6.26 -4.40
CA GLN A 19 -8.90 -5.47 -5.64
C GLN A 19 -7.87 -5.96 -6.67
N GLU A 20 -6.64 -6.22 -6.23
CA GLU A 20 -5.57 -6.75 -7.08
C GLU A 20 -5.79 -8.22 -7.46
N GLY A 21 -6.54 -8.97 -6.65
CA GLY A 21 -6.73 -10.42 -6.83
C GLY A 21 -5.44 -11.22 -6.63
N ARG A 22 -4.45 -10.64 -5.95
CA ARG A 22 -3.14 -11.24 -5.66
C ARG A 22 -2.94 -11.40 -4.16
N THR A 23 -2.03 -12.28 -3.78
CA THR A 23 -1.61 -12.43 -2.39
C THR A 23 -0.59 -11.36 -2.03
N PHE A 24 -0.49 -11.07 -0.74
CA PHE A 24 0.48 -10.10 -0.23
C PHE A 24 1.91 -10.50 -0.58
N GLU A 25 2.23 -11.78 -0.46
CA GLU A 25 3.54 -12.34 -0.74
C GLU A 25 3.92 -12.15 -2.20
N ALA A 26 3.00 -12.42 -3.14
CA ALA A 26 3.27 -12.25 -4.57
C ALA A 26 3.55 -10.77 -4.92
N MET A 27 2.76 -9.84 -4.36
CA MET A 27 3.01 -8.41 -4.54
C MET A 27 4.31 -7.96 -3.89
N ALA A 28 4.61 -8.43 -2.67
CA ALA A 28 5.85 -8.11 -1.97
C ALA A 28 7.07 -8.65 -2.73
N GLU A 29 6.97 -9.85 -3.29
CA GLU A 29 8.05 -10.46 -4.07
C GLU A 29 8.35 -9.66 -5.34
N GLU A 30 7.31 -9.21 -6.07
CA GLU A 30 7.46 -8.35 -7.24
C GLU A 30 8.16 -7.01 -6.91
N VAL A 31 7.88 -6.43 -5.75
CA VAL A 31 8.46 -5.16 -5.32
C VAL A 31 9.87 -5.33 -4.72
N MET A 32 10.11 -6.39 -3.96
CA MET A 32 11.41 -6.62 -3.32
C MET A 32 12.47 -7.16 -4.26
N PHE A 33 12.08 -8.05 -5.19
CA PHE A 33 13.01 -8.73 -6.09
C PHE A 33 12.88 -8.27 -7.55
N GLY A 34 11.80 -7.58 -7.89
CA GLY A 34 11.65 -6.91 -9.17
C GLY A 34 12.06 -5.45 -9.12
N ASP A 35 11.95 -4.79 -10.28
CA ASP A 35 12.15 -3.34 -10.44
C ASP A 35 10.78 -2.61 -10.46
N ALA A 36 9.86 -3.09 -9.61
CA ALA A 36 8.47 -2.62 -9.55
C ALA A 36 8.24 -1.72 -8.34
N ASN A 37 7.40 -0.70 -8.53
CA ASN A 37 6.97 0.17 -7.44
C ASN A 37 5.96 -0.55 -6.52
N ALA A 38 5.92 -0.13 -5.26
CA ALA A 38 4.90 -0.60 -4.32
C ALA A 38 3.57 0.13 -4.54
N LEU A 39 2.45 -0.56 -4.37
CA LEU A 39 1.16 0.10 -4.32
C LEU A 39 0.95 0.78 -2.95
N ALA A 40 0.51 2.03 -2.98
CA ALA A 40 -0.01 2.69 -1.81
C ALA A 40 -1.34 2.07 -1.39
N LEU A 41 -1.60 2.06 -0.08
CA LEU A 41 -2.91 1.70 0.47
C LEU A 41 -3.94 2.79 0.20
N CYS A 42 -4.16 3.13 -1.07
CA CYS A 42 -5.14 4.10 -1.51
C CYS A 42 -6.11 3.51 -2.55
N THR A 43 -7.31 4.07 -2.63
CA THR A 43 -8.33 3.71 -3.63
C THR A 43 -7.87 3.94 -5.08
N GLU A 44 -6.96 4.89 -5.28
CA GLU A 44 -6.45 5.28 -6.59
C GLU A 44 -5.33 4.37 -7.11
N HIS A 45 -4.95 3.33 -6.35
CA HIS A 45 -3.87 2.40 -6.74
C HIS A 45 -2.56 3.11 -7.10
N CYS A 46 -2.19 4.13 -6.30
CA CYS A 46 -0.99 4.91 -6.58
C CYS A 46 0.26 4.04 -6.42
N GLU A 47 1.13 4.05 -7.40
CA GLU A 47 2.48 3.49 -7.30
C GLU A 47 3.42 4.47 -6.58
N VAL A 48 4.17 3.96 -5.62
CA VAL A 48 5.13 4.70 -4.80
C VAL A 48 6.36 3.84 -4.54
N GLU A 49 7.44 4.48 -4.09
CA GLU A 49 8.57 3.73 -3.56
C GLU A 49 8.14 2.78 -2.43
N PRO A 50 8.85 1.66 -2.23
CA PRO A 50 8.63 0.70 -1.16
C PRO A 50 8.34 1.33 0.20
N ASP A 51 9.02 2.40 0.60
CA ASP A 51 8.89 3.12 1.88
C ASP A 51 8.12 4.45 1.72
N GLY A 52 7.69 4.72 0.49
CA GLY A 52 7.02 5.92 0.07
C GLY A 52 5.61 6.10 0.62
N THR A 53 5.07 7.27 0.32
CA THR A 53 3.70 7.66 0.66
C THR A 53 3.13 8.38 -0.56
N CYS A 54 1.91 8.04 -0.95
CA CYS A 54 1.30 8.68 -2.12
C CYS A 54 0.90 10.13 -1.82
N PRO A 55 0.62 10.96 -2.84
CA PRO A 55 0.18 12.35 -2.65
C PRO A 55 -1.07 12.51 -1.78
N HIS A 56 -1.91 11.47 -1.69
CA HIS A 56 -3.09 11.44 -0.82
C HIS A 56 -2.75 11.21 0.66
N GLY A 57 -1.50 10.89 1.00
CA GLY A 57 -1.05 10.59 2.36
C GLY A 57 -1.24 9.13 2.79
N CYS A 58 -1.41 8.20 1.85
CA CYS A 58 -1.47 6.76 2.15
C CYS A 58 -0.07 6.14 2.02
N PRO A 59 0.39 5.35 3.01
CA PRO A 59 1.67 4.66 2.92
C PRO A 59 1.61 3.52 1.89
N SER A 60 2.76 3.09 1.40
CA SER A 60 2.90 1.83 0.68
C SER A 60 2.40 0.64 1.51
N PHE A 61 1.95 -0.42 0.84
CA PHE A 61 1.55 -1.65 1.51
C PHE A 61 2.72 -2.32 2.26
N MET A 62 3.96 -2.17 1.76
CA MET A 62 5.17 -2.73 2.39
C MET A 62 5.51 -2.03 3.72
N ARG A 63 5.49 -0.69 3.71
CA ARG A 63 5.72 0.12 4.90
C ARG A 63 4.60 -0.07 5.93
N ALA A 64 3.35 -0.16 5.47
CA ALA A 64 2.22 -0.41 6.35
C ALA A 64 2.25 -1.81 6.98
N ALA A 65 2.83 -2.80 6.29
CA ALA A 65 3.04 -4.14 6.81
C ALA A 65 4.28 -4.26 7.71
N GLY A 66 5.11 -3.22 7.81
CA GLY A 66 6.33 -3.22 8.64
C GLY A 66 7.43 -4.11 8.08
N LEU A 67 7.44 -4.35 6.77
CA LEU A 67 8.50 -5.10 6.09
C LEU A 67 9.77 -4.28 5.91
N ILE A 68 9.63 -2.94 5.87
CA ILE A 68 10.70 -1.96 5.73
C ILE A 68 10.40 -0.70 6.55
#